data_AF-A0A524FR42-F1
#
_entry.id   AF-A0A524FR42-F1
#
_cell.length_a   1.000
_cell.length_b   1.000
_cell.length_c   1.000
_cell.angle_alpha   90.00
_cell.angle_beta   90.00
_cell.angle_gamma   90.00
#
_symmetry.space_group_name_H-M   'P 1'
#
loop_
_entity.id
_entity.type
_entity.pdbx_description
1 polymer ?
#
loop_
_entity_poly.entity_id
_entity_poly.type
_entity_poly.pdbx_seq_one_letter_code
_entity_poly.pdbx_strand_id
1 'polypeptide(L)'
;MVIDHNSPNQEDQKSRLYETVAIGKVSSIEMISNLTGLNEKYIQEAIEELVSEGTLEGSFTADGKRFFLSDVKTSSAPIADTQDTGLEIRKTDTKNAKLVGITGVIMLVVGQILRSLISIHPGMDNAGTSIFMLGLVILIVGWYQYSRLEPPSNIR
;
A
#
# COMPACT_ATOMS: atom_id res chain seq x y z
N MET A 1 27.30 -55.08 32.14
CA MET A 1 27.97 -53.81 31.78
C MET A 1 27.35 -53.37 30.47
N VAL A 2 26.31 -52.54 30.55
CA VAL A 2 25.64 -51.97 29.38
C VAL A 2 26.54 -50.83 28.92
N ILE A 3 27.08 -50.95 27.71
CA ILE A 3 27.93 -49.92 27.12
C ILE A 3 26.96 -48.91 26.52
N ASP A 4 26.73 -47.80 27.22
CA ASP A 4 25.98 -46.66 26.67
C ASP A 4 26.74 -46.13 25.45
N HIS A 5 26.13 -46.26 24.28
CA HIS A 5 26.64 -45.74 23.01
C HIS A 5 26.25 -44.26 22.83
N ASN A 6 26.44 -43.42 23.86
CA ASN A 6 26.36 -41.97 23.66
C ASN A 6 27.63 -41.53 22.94
N SER A 7 27.53 -41.51 21.61
CA SER A 7 28.61 -41.15 20.72
C SER A 7 28.97 -39.68 20.92
N PRO A 8 30.26 -39.31 21.13
CA PRO A 8 30.70 -37.92 21.31
C PRO A 8 30.35 -37.02 20.11
N ASN A 9 29.93 -37.60 18.99
CA ASN A 9 29.52 -36.91 17.78
C ASN A 9 28.10 -36.28 17.89
N GLN A 10 27.27 -36.74 18.83
CA GLN A 10 25.86 -36.33 18.91
C GLN A 10 25.67 -35.01 19.69
N GLU A 11 26.46 -34.80 20.75
CA GLU A 11 26.49 -33.53 21.50
C GLU A 11 27.05 -32.38 20.65
N ASP A 12 28.06 -32.65 19.83
CA ASP A 12 28.62 -31.68 18.88
C ASP A 12 27.60 -31.27 17.81
N GLN A 13 26.77 -32.20 17.34
CA GLN A 13 25.71 -31.92 16.37
C GLN A 13 24.57 -31.09 16.97
N LYS A 14 24.12 -31.41 18.20
CA LYS A 14 23.12 -30.62 18.91
C LYS A 14 23.61 -29.20 19.20
N SER A 15 24.88 -29.05 19.57
CA SER A 15 25.50 -27.74 19.82
C SER A 15 25.55 -26.89 18.54
N ARG A 16 25.93 -27.48 17.40
CA ARG A 16 25.90 -26.79 16.09
C ARG A 16 24.48 -26.44 15.64
N LEU A 17 23.51 -27.29 15.94
CA LEU A 17 22.11 -27.03 15.64
C LEU A 17 21.58 -25.86 16.46
N TYR A 18 21.88 -25.85 17.76
CA TYR A 18 21.56 -24.73 18.65
C TYR A 18 22.18 -23.43 18.15
N GLU A 19 23.46 -23.44 17.77
CA GLU A 19 24.16 -22.26 17.24
C GLU A 19 23.47 -21.72 15.97
N THR A 20 23.12 -22.62 15.05
CA THR A 20 22.47 -22.27 13.77
C THR A 20 21.07 -21.67 13.99
N VAL A 21 20.29 -22.24 14.92
CA VAL A 21 18.92 -21.79 15.20
C VAL A 21 18.91 -20.52 16.06
N ALA A 22 19.57 -20.56 17.23
CA ALA A 22 19.53 -19.48 18.22
C ALA A 22 20.36 -18.25 17.81
N ILE A 23 21.59 -18.47 17.33
CA ILE A 23 22.50 -17.37 16.95
C ILE A 23 22.24 -16.94 15.50
N GLY A 24 22.12 -17.91 14.59
CA GLY A 24 21.84 -17.66 13.18
C GLY A 24 20.42 -17.14 12.90
N LYS A 25 19.50 -17.24 13.86
CA LYS A 25 18.07 -16.87 13.73
C LYS A 25 17.42 -17.51 12.49
N VAL A 26 17.85 -18.72 12.14
CA VAL A 26 17.34 -19.44 10.98
C VAL A 26 16.07 -20.17 11.38
N SER A 27 14.94 -19.82 10.75
CA SER A 27 13.63 -20.37 11.08
C SER A 27 13.18 -21.51 10.16
N SER A 28 13.83 -21.72 9.02
CA SER A 28 13.47 -22.76 8.06
C SER A 28 14.25 -24.05 8.31
N ILE A 29 13.56 -25.18 8.48
CA ILE A 29 14.18 -26.50 8.70
C ILE A 29 15.00 -26.93 7.48
N GLU A 30 14.52 -26.63 6.27
CA GLU A 30 15.25 -26.86 5.02
C GLU A 30 16.58 -26.08 4.99
N MET A 31 16.57 -24.84 5.51
CA MET A 31 17.78 -24.02 5.56
C MET A 31 18.76 -24.52 6.61
N ILE A 32 18.26 -24.98 7.76
CA ILE A 32 19.06 -25.61 8.81
C ILE A 32 19.68 -26.92 8.30
N SER A 33 18.92 -27.73 7.56
CA SER A 33 19.39 -28.94 6.87
C SER A 33 20.53 -28.63 5.91
N ASN A 34 20.38 -27.61 5.07
CA ASN A 34 21.44 -27.18 4.14
C ASN A 34 22.71 -26.68 4.85
N LEU A 35 22.57 -26.01 5.99
CA LEU A 35 23.71 -25.46 6.74
C LEU A 35 24.43 -26.50 7.61
N THR A 36 23.70 -27.47 8.15
CA THR A 36 24.23 -28.49 9.07
C THR A 36 24.56 -29.81 8.37
N GLY A 37 24.02 -30.04 7.16
CA GLY A 37 24.12 -31.30 6.42
C GLY A 37 23.30 -32.44 7.05
N LEU A 38 22.42 -32.13 8.00
CA LEU A 38 21.60 -33.10 8.72
C LEU A 38 20.25 -33.29 8.04
N ASN A 39 19.67 -34.49 8.18
CA ASN A 39 18.34 -34.78 7.65
C ASN A 39 17.27 -33.95 8.39
N GLU A 40 16.32 -33.38 7.65
CA GLU A 40 15.20 -32.59 8.20
C GLU A 40 14.44 -33.31 9.33
N LYS A 41 14.23 -34.63 9.20
CA LYS A 41 13.55 -35.41 10.24
C LYS A 41 14.34 -35.46 11.55
N TYR A 42 15.66 -35.62 11.44
CA TYR A 42 16.55 -35.61 12.60
C TYR A 42 16.64 -34.21 13.24
N ILE A 43 16.59 -33.16 12.42
CA ILE A 43 16.55 -31.77 12.90
C ILE A 43 15.27 -31.49 13.68
N GLN A 44 14.12 -31.97 13.20
CA GLN A 44 12.85 -31.83 13.92
C GLN A 44 12.93 -32.51 15.29
N GLU A 45 13.35 -33.78 15.32
CA GLU A 45 13.50 -34.54 16.58
C GLU A 45 14.49 -33.85 17.54
N ALA A 46 15.63 -33.37 17.05
CA ALA A 46 16.63 -32.70 17.87
C ALA A 46 16.17 -31.32 18.37
N ILE A 47 15.40 -30.56 17.59
CA ILE A 47 14.83 -29.27 18.04
C ILE A 47 13.72 -29.53 19.07
N GLU A 48 12.86 -30.53 18.87
CA GLU A 48 11.84 -30.91 19.86
C GLU A 48 12.48 -31.32 21.18
N GLU A 49 13.58 -32.08 21.13
CA GLU A 49 14.36 -32.45 22.30
C GLU A 49 14.94 -31.22 23.00
N LEU A 50 15.59 -30.31 22.27
CA LEU A 50 16.14 -29.05 22.82
C LEU A 50 15.06 -28.12 23.40
N VAL A 51 13.84 -28.14 22.85
CA VAL A 51 12.69 -27.41 23.40
C VAL A 51 12.19 -28.07 24.67
N SER A 52 12.12 -29.41 24.70
CA SER A 52 11.70 -30.16 25.89
C SER A 52 12.68 -30.03 27.06
N GLU A 53 13.97 -29.88 26.76
CA GLU A 53 15.05 -29.61 27.72
C GLU A 53 15.02 -28.15 28.24
N GLY A 54 14.26 -27.26 27.61
CA GLY A 54 14.22 -25.83 27.93
C GLY A 54 15.43 -25.06 27.43
N THR A 55 16.28 -25.69 26.61
CA THR A 55 17.47 -25.05 26.01
C THR A 55 17.07 -24.11 24.87
N LEU A 56 16.02 -24.45 24.11
CA LEU A 56 15.42 -23.61 23.09
C LEU A 56 13.98 -23.25 23.47
N GLU A 57 13.62 -21.97 23.35
CA GLU A 57 12.24 -21.52 23.51
C GLU A 57 11.66 -21.15 22.14
N GLY A 58 10.65 -21.88 21.68
CA GLY A 58 10.03 -21.65 20.38
C GLY A 58 8.89 -22.60 20.06
N SER A 59 8.33 -22.47 18.87
CA SER A 59 7.24 -23.32 18.37
C SER A 59 7.38 -23.63 16.90
N PHE A 60 6.94 -24.83 16.52
CA PHE A 60 6.83 -25.21 15.11
C PHE A 60 5.57 -24.65 14.46
N THR A 61 5.63 -24.38 13.16
CA THR A 61 4.45 -24.12 12.34
C THR A 61 3.58 -25.36 12.18
N ALA A 62 2.30 -25.17 11.84
CA ALA A 62 1.34 -26.26 11.62
C ALA A 62 1.75 -27.24 10.50
N ASP A 63 2.63 -26.81 9.59
CA ASP A 63 3.19 -27.66 8.52
C ASP A 63 4.50 -28.35 8.92
N GLY A 64 5.04 -28.08 10.12
CA GLY A 64 6.29 -28.66 10.63
C GLY A 64 7.56 -28.20 9.90
N LYS A 65 7.46 -27.26 8.96
CA LYS A 65 8.58 -26.85 8.08
C LYS A 65 9.40 -25.72 8.67
N ARG A 66 8.88 -25.01 9.67
CA ARG A 66 9.53 -23.84 10.26
C ARG A 66 9.47 -23.91 11.78
N PHE A 67 10.55 -23.45 12.41
CA PHE A 67 10.66 -23.28 13.86
C PHE A 67 10.84 -21.79 14.16
N PHE A 68 9.97 -21.24 15.00
CA PHE A 68 10.02 -19.86 15.44
C PHE A 68 10.48 -19.79 16.89
N LEU A 69 11.62 -19.15 17.12
CA LEU A 69 12.10 -18.80 18.46
C LEU A 69 11.17 -17.76 19.10
N SER A 70 10.78 -18.02 20.35
CA SER A 70 9.89 -17.15 21.14
C SER A 70 10.49 -15.77 21.41
N ASP A 71 11.82 -15.68 21.48
CA ASP A 71 12.54 -14.46 21.89
C ASP A 71 13.17 -13.68 20.71
N VAL A 72 12.79 -14.01 19.48
CA VAL A 72 13.18 -13.19 18.32
C VAL A 72 12.28 -11.97 18.29
N LYS A 73 12.76 -10.91 18.95
CA LYS A 73 12.26 -9.55 18.82
C LYS A 73 12.22 -9.19 17.33
N THR A 74 11.04 -9.32 16.70
CA THR A 74 10.78 -8.99 15.30
C THR A 74 10.84 -7.48 15.13
N SER A 75 12.04 -6.91 15.18
CA SER A 75 12.30 -5.47 15.11
C SER A 75 11.55 -4.65 16.18
N SER A 76 12.31 -3.95 17.03
CA SER A 76 11.73 -2.85 17.84
C SER A 76 11.51 -1.61 16.98
N ALA A 77 11.04 -1.76 15.75
CA ALA A 77 10.48 -0.63 15.04
C ALA A 77 9.22 -0.25 15.83
N PRO A 78 9.08 1.01 16.25
CA PRO A 78 7.82 1.44 16.84
C PRO A 78 6.73 1.04 15.84
N ILE A 79 5.77 0.23 16.29
CA ILE A 79 4.52 0.03 15.57
C ILE A 79 3.96 1.45 15.51
N ALA A 80 4.14 2.11 14.36
CA ALA A 80 3.49 3.36 14.14
C ALA A 80 2.02 3.06 14.39
N ASP A 81 1.43 3.75 15.36
CA ASP A 81 0.00 3.75 15.57
C ASP A 81 -0.59 4.46 14.36
N THR A 82 -0.57 3.78 13.21
CA THR A 82 -1.31 4.17 12.04
C THR A 82 -2.74 3.90 12.42
N GLN A 83 -3.32 4.82 13.18
CA GLN A 83 -4.72 5.15 13.01
C GLN A 83 -4.85 5.32 11.50
N ASP A 84 -5.43 4.31 10.86
CA ASP A 84 -5.81 4.35 9.47
C ASP A 84 -6.93 5.39 9.39
N THR A 85 -6.55 6.66 9.44
CA THR A 85 -7.39 7.80 9.12
C THR A 85 -7.58 7.70 7.61
N GLY A 86 -8.43 6.75 7.21
CA GLY A 86 -8.59 6.32 5.83
C GLY A 86 -8.60 7.52 4.91
N LEU A 87 -7.78 7.44 3.85
CA LEU A 87 -7.51 8.49 2.86
C LEU A 87 -8.48 9.68 2.98
N GLU A 88 -8.08 10.70 3.73
CA GLU A 88 -8.85 11.93 3.83
C GLU A 88 -8.79 12.57 2.43
N ILE A 89 -9.76 12.22 1.57
CA ILE A 89 -9.87 12.76 0.22
C ILE A 89 -10.17 14.24 0.41
N ARG A 90 -9.11 15.04 0.45
CA ARG A 90 -9.16 16.49 0.55
C ARG A 90 -10.05 16.96 -0.60
N LYS A 91 -11.28 17.38 -0.27
CA LYS A 91 -12.22 17.93 -1.24
C LYS A 91 -11.51 19.05 -1.97
N THR A 92 -11.26 18.85 -3.25
CA THR A 92 -10.56 19.83 -4.08
C THR A 92 -11.47 21.04 -4.22
N ASP A 93 -10.93 22.24 -3.97
CA ASP A 93 -11.73 23.47 -4.02
C ASP A 93 -12.15 23.77 -5.47
N THR A 94 -13.46 23.68 -5.75
CA THR A 94 -14.04 23.88 -7.09
C THR A 94 -14.46 25.33 -7.36
N LYS A 95 -14.24 26.27 -6.43
CA LYS A 95 -14.69 27.67 -6.56
C LYS A 95 -14.18 28.34 -7.84
N ASN A 96 -12.92 28.14 -8.18
CA ASN A 96 -12.31 28.77 -9.36
C ASN A 96 -12.95 28.26 -10.66
N ALA A 97 -13.15 26.94 -10.78
CA ALA A 97 -13.80 26.34 -11.95
C ALA A 97 -15.26 26.81 -12.10
N LYS A 98 -16.00 26.91 -10.98
CA LYS A 98 -17.37 27.46 -10.97
C LYS A 98 -17.40 28.91 -11.43
N LEU A 99 -16.48 29.74 -10.95
CA LEU A 99 -16.41 31.15 -11.32
C LEU A 99 -16.16 31.31 -12.83
N VAL A 100 -15.19 30.58 -13.39
CA VAL A 100 -14.90 30.58 -14.82
C VAL A 100 -16.11 30.13 -15.65
N GLY A 101 -16.81 29.07 -15.23
CA GLY A 101 -18.04 28.61 -15.88
C GLY A 101 -19.15 29.68 -15.87
N ILE A 102 -19.37 30.33 -14.73
CA ILE A 102 -20.36 31.42 -14.59
C ILE A 102 -20.01 32.60 -15.51
N THR A 103 -18.74 32.99 -15.59
CA THR A 103 -18.29 34.06 -16.49
C THR A 103 -18.60 33.73 -17.95
N GLY A 104 -18.39 32.47 -18.36
CA GLY A 104 -18.77 31.99 -19.69
C GLY A 104 -20.27 32.13 -19.97
N VAL A 105 -21.12 31.73 -19.02
CA VAL A 105 -22.59 31.89 -19.14
C VAL A 105 -22.99 33.37 -19.28
N ILE A 106 -22.41 34.26 -18.48
CA ILE A 106 -22.70 35.70 -18.56
C ILE A 106 -22.34 36.23 -19.96
N MET A 107 -21.17 35.86 -20.49
CA MET A 107 -20.76 36.27 -21.84
C MET A 107 -21.70 35.76 -22.93
N LEU A 108 -22.25 34.54 -22.79
CA LEU A 108 -23.26 34.03 -23.73
C LEU A 108 -24.53 34.86 -23.70
N VAL A 109 -25.02 35.24 -22.51
CA VAL A 109 -26.21 36.09 -22.35
C VAL A 109 -25.97 37.48 -22.96
N VAL A 110 -24.82 38.09 -22.67
CA VAL A 110 -24.46 39.42 -23.23
C VAL A 110 -24.33 39.37 -24.74
N GLY A 111 -23.67 38.35 -25.29
CA GLY A 111 -23.55 38.15 -26.74
C GLY A 111 -24.92 37.98 -27.41
N GLN A 112 -25.83 37.24 -26.77
CA GLN A 112 -27.19 37.03 -27.29
C GLN A 112 -28.03 38.31 -27.29
N ILE A 113 -27.91 39.13 -26.24
CA ILE A 113 -28.58 40.44 -26.17
C ILE A 113 -28.06 41.35 -27.28
N LEU A 114 -26.73 41.42 -27.47
CA LEU A 114 -26.12 42.24 -28.52
C LEU A 114 -26.56 41.83 -29.93
N ARG A 115 -26.65 40.51 -30.20
CA ARG A 115 -27.18 40.00 -31.48
C ARG A 115 -28.65 40.34 -31.69
N SER A 116 -29.44 40.38 -30.61
CA SER A 116 -30.86 40.75 -30.67
C SER A 116 -31.08 42.24 -30.99
N LEU A 117 -30.04 43.08 -30.84
CA LEU A 117 -30.07 44.52 -31.12
C LEU A 117 -29.59 44.87 -32.55
N ILE A 118 -29.51 43.89 -33.46
CA ILE A 118 -29.07 44.07 -34.86
C ILE A 118 -29.87 45.15 -35.63
N SER A 119 -31.12 45.40 -35.21
CA SER A 119 -31.99 46.43 -35.78
C SER A 119 -31.48 47.86 -35.55
N ILE A 120 -30.58 48.07 -34.58
CA ILE A 120 -30.03 49.39 -34.23
C ILE A 120 -28.78 49.71 -35.04
N HIS A 121 -27.86 48.75 -35.18
CA HIS A 121 -26.64 48.93 -35.95
C HIS A 121 -26.10 47.59 -36.46
N PRO A 122 -25.82 47.43 -37.77
CA PRO A 122 -25.41 46.15 -38.35
C PRO A 122 -24.06 45.63 -37.79
N GLY A 123 -23.20 46.51 -37.28
CA GLY A 123 -21.97 46.11 -36.59
C GLY A 123 -22.17 45.36 -35.25
N MET A 124 -23.37 45.41 -34.67
CA MET A 124 -23.67 44.72 -33.40
C MET A 124 -23.79 43.20 -33.55
N ASP A 125 -24.11 42.70 -34.75
CA ASP A 125 -24.20 41.26 -34.99
C ASP A 125 -22.83 40.58 -34.94
N ASN A 126 -21.84 41.18 -35.60
CA ASN A 126 -20.46 40.68 -35.60
C ASN A 126 -19.85 40.73 -34.19
N ALA A 127 -20.07 41.84 -33.48
CA ALA A 127 -19.60 42.01 -32.11
C ALA A 127 -20.28 41.01 -31.15
N GLY A 128 -21.61 40.88 -31.23
CA GLY A 128 -22.37 39.95 -30.40
C GLY A 128 -22.02 38.49 -30.69
N THR A 129 -21.82 38.13 -31.95
CA THR A 129 -21.37 36.78 -32.36
C THR A 129 -19.96 36.49 -31.84
N SER A 130 -19.04 37.46 -31.91
CA SER A 130 -17.68 37.28 -31.39
C SER A 130 -17.67 37.07 -29.87
N ILE A 131 -18.44 37.87 -29.12
CA ILE A 131 -18.57 37.75 -27.67
C ILE A 131 -19.23 36.42 -27.28
N PHE A 132 -20.26 36.01 -28.03
CA PHE A 132 -20.92 34.73 -27.82
C PHE A 132 -19.96 33.55 -28.01
N MET A 133 -19.19 33.54 -29.11
CA MET A 133 -18.21 32.48 -29.38
C MET A 133 -17.12 32.42 -28.31
N LEU A 134 -16.63 33.58 -27.86
CA LEU A 134 -15.64 33.65 -26.78
C LEU A 134 -16.20 33.13 -25.45
N GLY A 135 -17.47 33.47 -25.13
CA GLY A 135 -18.18 32.94 -23.97
C GLY A 135 -18.33 31.41 -24.00
N LEU A 136 -18.55 30.84 -25.20
CA LEU A 136 -18.69 29.39 -25.40
C LEU A 136 -17.36 28.66 -25.12
N VAL A 137 -16.25 29.20 -25.60
CA VAL A 137 -14.91 28.65 -25.32
C VAL A 137 -14.61 28.70 -23.82
N ILE A 138 -14.88 29.83 -23.16
CA ILE A 138 -14.65 29.99 -21.71
C ILE A 138 -15.53 29.01 -20.92
N LEU A 139 -16.78 28.82 -21.33
CA LEU A 139 -17.68 27.85 -20.72
C LEU A 139 -17.15 26.42 -20.83
N ILE A 140 -16.68 26.02 -22.03
CA ILE A 140 -16.07 24.69 -22.24
C ILE A 140 -14.86 24.50 -21.32
N VAL A 141 -13.99 25.50 -21.22
CA VAL A 141 -12.81 25.45 -20.33
C VAL A 141 -13.23 25.33 -18.86
N GLY A 142 -14.20 26.13 -18.41
CA GLY A 142 -14.72 26.08 -17.04
C GLY A 142 -15.35 24.72 -16.73
N TRP A 143 -16.13 24.17 -17.66
CA TRP A 143 -16.73 22.84 -17.53
C TRP A 143 -15.68 21.73 -17.49
N TYR A 144 -14.68 21.81 -18.37
CA TYR A 144 -13.57 20.85 -18.39
C TYR A 144 -12.82 20.84 -17.05
N GLN A 145 -12.48 22.02 -16.52
CA GLN A 145 -11.87 22.14 -15.19
C GLN A 145 -12.78 21.56 -14.11
N TYR A 146 -14.07 21.88 -14.13
CA TYR A 146 -15.04 21.36 -13.16
C TYR A 146 -15.09 19.83 -13.16
N SER A 147 -15.19 19.22 -14.35
CA SER A 147 -15.26 17.76 -14.53
C SER A 147 -14.01 17.02 -14.05
N ARG A 148 -12.84 17.66 -14.08
CA ARG A 148 -11.59 17.08 -13.56
C ARG A 148 -11.50 17.09 -12.04
N LEU A 149 -12.18 18.04 -11.39
CA LEU A 149 -12.10 18.21 -9.94
C LEU A 149 -13.14 17.36 -9.20
N GLU A 150 -14.24 16.99 -9.87
CA GLU A 150 -15.26 16.07 -9.38
C GLU A 150 -15.41 14.87 -10.32
N PRO A 151 -14.42 13.93 -10.34
CA PRO A 151 -14.60 12.68 -11.06
C PRO A 151 -15.77 11.89 -10.46
N PRO A 152 -16.60 11.22 -11.28
CA PRO A 152 -17.72 10.43 -10.79
C PRO A 152 -17.22 9.31 -9.87
N SER A 153 -17.49 9.43 -8.57
CA SER A 153 -16.99 8.53 -7.53
C SER A 153 -17.85 7.28 -7.33
N ASN A 154 -18.72 6.94 -8.29
CA ASN A 154 -19.69 5.86 -8.14
C ASN A 154 -19.60 4.91 -9.33
N ILE A 155 -18.53 4.11 -9.35
CA ILE A 155 -18.50 2.86 -10.10
C ILE A 155 -18.82 1.79 -9.05
N ARG A 156 -20.09 1.37 -9.02
CA ARG A 156 -20.59 0.27 -8.20
C ARG A 156 -20.40 -1.05 -8.93
#